data_AF-A0A3R8NXM9-F1
#
_entry.id   AF-A0A3R8NXM9-F1
#
_cell.length_a   1.000
_cell.length_b   1.000
_cell.length_c   1.000
_cell.angle_alpha   90.00
_cell.angle_beta   90.00
_cell.angle_gamma   90.00
#
_symmetry.space_group_name_H-M   'P 1'
#
loop_
_entity.id
_entity.type
_entity.pdbx_description
1 polymer ?
#
loop_
_entity_poly.entity_id
_entity_poly.type
_entity_poly.pdbx_seq_one_letter_code
_entity_poly.pdbx_strand_id
1 'polypeptide(L)'
;AIDAATKADEVDAATLAGEKAVAKEELKAAADDAKAAIDANDNLTPEEKAAAKKAVDAEVAKAEEAIDAATKADEVETATLAGEKAVAKEELKAAAEDAKAAIDANDNLTPEEKAAAKAAVDTEVAKANDAIDAATKADEVETATLAGEKAVAKEELKAAAEDAKKAIDANDNLTPEEKAAAKDAVDAEVAKANEAIDKAATADAVDAATLVGEKAVAKEEVKAAAEDAKKAIDANDNLTPEEKESAKAAVDAEVAKANDAI
;
A
#
# COMPACT_ATOMS: atom_id res chain seq x y z
N ALA A 1 24.80 37.22 -2.38
CA ALA A 1 23.96 38.23 -3.04
C ALA A 1 23.61 39.36 -2.07
N ILE A 2 23.06 39.05 -0.88
CA ILE A 2 22.67 40.03 0.14
C ILE A 2 23.82 40.97 0.56
N ASP A 3 25.01 40.44 0.87
CA ASP A 3 26.17 41.27 1.29
C ASP A 3 26.66 42.28 0.24
N ALA A 4 26.26 42.11 -1.03
CA ALA A 4 26.61 43.00 -2.13
C ALA A 4 25.52 44.05 -2.42
N ALA A 5 24.36 43.97 -1.77
CA ALA A 5 23.25 44.90 -1.95
C ALA A 5 23.60 46.28 -1.38
N THR A 6 23.25 47.33 -2.13
CA THR A 6 23.54 48.73 -1.78
C THR A 6 22.29 49.51 -1.37
N LYS A 7 21.11 48.90 -1.54
CA LYS A 7 19.80 49.48 -1.23
C LYS A 7 18.87 48.43 -0.62
N ALA A 8 17.81 48.90 0.05
CA ALA A 8 16.85 48.01 0.72
C ALA A 8 16.10 47.09 -0.26
N ASP A 9 15.69 47.60 -1.41
CA ASP A 9 15.02 46.82 -2.47
C ASP A 9 15.92 45.70 -3.03
N GLU A 10 17.23 45.93 -3.09
CA GLU A 10 18.20 44.90 -3.49
C GLU A 10 18.36 43.81 -2.41
N VAL A 11 18.27 44.17 -1.12
CA VAL A 11 18.27 43.21 -0.01
C VAL A 11 17.00 42.37 -0.01
N ASP A 12 15.83 42.99 -0.18
CA ASP A 12 14.54 42.30 -0.19
C ASP A 12 14.46 41.30 -1.35
N ALA A 13 14.87 41.72 -2.56
CA ALA A 13 14.91 40.85 -3.73
C ALA A 13 15.88 39.67 -3.56
N ALA A 14 17.07 39.92 -2.97
CA ALA A 14 18.04 38.86 -2.71
C ALA A 14 17.58 37.89 -1.62
N THR A 15 16.81 38.37 -0.63
CA THR A 15 16.21 37.54 0.43
C THR A 15 15.14 36.62 -0.16
N LEU A 16 14.20 37.17 -0.93
CA LEU A 16 13.15 36.39 -1.61
C LEU A 16 13.74 35.34 -2.56
N ALA A 17 14.80 35.67 -3.31
CA ALA A 17 15.47 34.70 -4.18
C ALA A 17 16.07 33.53 -3.38
N GLY A 18 16.57 33.79 -2.16
CA GLY A 18 17.03 32.75 -1.24
C GLY A 18 15.88 31.87 -0.76
N GLU A 19 14.76 32.46 -0.34
CA GLU A 19 13.56 31.73 0.09
C GLU A 19 13.01 30.81 -1.01
N LYS A 20 12.94 31.30 -2.25
CA LYS A 20 12.55 30.47 -3.41
C LYS A 20 13.47 29.28 -3.62
N ALA A 21 14.78 29.45 -3.44
CA ALA A 21 15.73 28.36 -3.60
C ALA A 21 15.56 27.28 -2.52
N VAL A 22 15.31 27.68 -1.26
CA VAL A 22 15.03 26.74 -0.17
C VAL A 22 13.73 25.98 -0.43
N ALA A 23 12.65 26.69 -0.81
CA ALA A 23 11.37 26.10 -1.17
C ALA A 23 11.46 25.02 -2.26
N LYS A 24 12.29 25.22 -3.29
CA LYS A 24 12.51 24.23 -4.34
C LYS A 24 13.22 22.97 -3.84
N GLU A 25 14.15 23.10 -2.89
CA GLU A 25 14.81 21.93 -2.27
C GLU A 25 13.84 21.15 -1.37
N GLU A 26 12.95 21.83 -0.64
CA GLU A 26 11.88 21.19 0.13
C GLU A 26 10.94 20.38 -0.77
N LEU A 27 10.44 21.00 -1.84
CA LEU A 27 9.61 20.34 -2.85
C LEU A 27 10.33 19.15 -3.51
N LYS A 28 11.63 19.28 -3.79
CA LYS A 28 12.44 18.20 -4.34
C LYS A 28 12.52 17.02 -3.37
N ALA A 29 12.71 17.27 -2.08
CA ALA A 29 12.75 16.22 -1.07
C ALA A 29 11.42 15.45 -1.00
N ALA A 30 10.28 16.16 -0.99
CA ALA A 30 8.95 15.53 -1.04
C ALA A 30 8.76 14.69 -2.31
N ALA A 31 9.23 15.18 -3.46
CA ALA A 31 9.14 14.44 -4.72
C ALA A 31 10.05 13.21 -4.77
N ASP A 32 11.23 13.26 -4.16
CA ASP A 32 12.14 12.12 -4.07
C ASP A 32 11.55 11.02 -3.17
N ASP A 33 10.93 11.42 -2.05
CA ASP A 33 10.23 10.52 -1.12
C ASP A 33 9.05 9.81 -1.79
N ALA A 34 8.15 10.57 -2.41
CA ALA A 34 7.04 10.03 -3.19
C ALA A 34 7.49 9.05 -4.28
N LYS A 35 8.62 9.30 -4.95
CA LYS A 35 9.17 8.39 -5.97
C LYS A 35 9.74 7.11 -5.37
N ALA A 36 10.25 7.16 -4.15
CA ALA A 36 10.71 5.99 -3.42
C ALA A 36 9.52 5.11 -3.00
N ALA A 37 8.46 5.72 -2.47
CA ALA A 37 7.20 5.03 -2.18
C ALA A 37 6.63 4.34 -3.44
N ILE A 38 6.57 5.06 -4.56
CA ILE A 38 6.14 4.49 -5.86
C ILE A 38 7.03 3.31 -6.30
N ASP A 39 8.31 3.31 -5.95
CA ASP A 39 9.20 2.19 -6.25
C ASP A 39 8.92 0.95 -5.40
N ALA A 40 8.41 1.12 -4.17
CA ALA A 40 8.07 0.03 -3.26
C ALA A 40 6.79 -0.73 -3.64
N ASN A 41 5.87 -0.10 -4.37
CA ASN A 41 4.63 -0.69 -4.88
C ASN A 41 4.85 -1.94 -5.76
N ASP A 42 4.85 -3.14 -5.18
CA ASP A 42 5.29 -4.37 -5.87
C ASP A 42 4.28 -4.91 -6.91
N ASN A 43 3.02 -4.49 -6.86
CA ASN A 43 1.97 -4.91 -7.79
C ASN A 43 1.94 -4.05 -9.07
N LEU A 44 2.56 -2.86 -9.05
CA LEU A 44 2.71 -2.02 -10.24
C LEU A 44 3.82 -2.50 -11.18
N THR A 45 3.53 -2.46 -12.48
CA THR A 45 4.53 -2.70 -13.53
C THR A 45 5.58 -1.58 -13.58
N PRO A 46 6.78 -1.84 -14.13
CA PRO A 46 7.78 -0.79 -14.36
C PRO A 46 7.24 0.41 -15.16
N GLU A 47 6.36 0.15 -16.13
CA GLU A 47 5.71 1.17 -16.95
C GLU A 47 4.74 2.03 -16.14
N GLU A 48 3.94 1.43 -15.25
CA GLU A 48 3.02 2.13 -14.35
C GLU A 48 3.79 2.97 -13.33
N LYS A 49 4.84 2.42 -12.72
CA LYS A 49 5.75 3.17 -11.83
C LYS A 49 6.35 4.38 -12.56
N ALA A 50 6.85 4.18 -13.77
CA ALA A 50 7.41 5.28 -14.57
C ALA A 50 6.37 6.35 -14.91
N ALA A 51 5.13 5.95 -15.19
CA ALA A 51 4.04 6.89 -15.45
C ALA A 51 3.67 7.70 -14.20
N ALA A 52 3.58 7.07 -13.03
CA ALA A 52 3.31 7.73 -11.75
C ALA A 52 4.42 8.73 -11.38
N LYS A 53 5.69 8.32 -11.49
CA LYS A 53 6.84 9.22 -11.24
C LYS A 53 6.86 10.43 -12.18
N LYS A 54 6.46 10.24 -13.43
CA LYS A 54 6.33 11.34 -14.39
C LYS A 54 5.20 12.31 -14.01
N ALA A 55 4.12 11.81 -13.39
CA ALA A 55 3.07 12.67 -12.87
C ALA A 55 3.58 13.51 -11.69
N VAL A 56 4.35 12.89 -10.77
CA VAL A 56 5.07 13.61 -9.69
C VAL A 56 5.96 14.73 -10.28
N ASP A 57 6.80 14.41 -11.28
CA ASP A 57 7.66 15.40 -11.94
C ASP A 57 6.86 16.57 -12.56
N ALA A 58 5.67 16.28 -13.10
CA ALA A 58 4.81 17.30 -13.70
C ALA A 58 4.22 18.25 -12.62
N GLU A 59 3.85 17.74 -11.46
CA GLU A 59 3.37 18.57 -10.34
C GLU A 59 4.52 19.40 -9.73
N VAL A 60 5.72 18.83 -9.61
CA VAL A 60 6.92 19.57 -9.19
C VAL A 60 7.17 20.74 -10.12
N ALA A 61 7.16 20.53 -11.44
CA ALA A 61 7.40 21.60 -12.40
C ALA A 61 6.37 22.75 -12.28
N LYS A 62 5.08 22.43 -12.08
CA LYS A 62 4.04 23.44 -11.86
C LYS A 62 4.27 24.24 -10.56
N ALA A 63 4.67 23.57 -9.49
CA ALA A 63 4.95 24.21 -8.22
C ALA A 63 6.21 25.10 -8.29
N GLU A 64 7.26 24.66 -8.98
CA GLU A 64 8.45 25.48 -9.25
C GLU A 64 8.10 26.76 -10.04
N GLU A 65 7.23 26.67 -11.04
CA GLU A 65 6.74 27.84 -11.78
C GLU A 65 5.98 28.82 -10.87
N ALA A 66 5.15 28.32 -9.95
CA ALA A 66 4.44 29.15 -8.98
C ALA A 66 5.40 29.80 -7.96
N ILE A 67 6.39 29.06 -7.47
CA ILE A 67 7.45 29.58 -6.60
C ILE A 67 8.25 30.67 -7.33
N ASP A 68 8.60 30.48 -8.60
CA ASP A 68 9.32 31.47 -9.38
C ASP A 68 8.49 32.73 -9.63
N ALA A 69 7.16 32.60 -9.80
CA ALA A 69 6.24 33.72 -9.97
C ALA A 69 5.98 34.52 -8.68
N ALA A 70 6.20 33.93 -7.51
CA ALA A 70 5.94 34.57 -6.22
C ALA A 70 6.76 35.87 -6.05
N THR A 71 6.13 36.91 -5.51
CA THR A 71 6.74 38.23 -5.30
C THR A 71 6.99 38.55 -3.84
N LYS A 72 6.57 37.65 -2.93
CA LYS A 72 6.67 37.78 -1.49
C LYS A 72 6.88 36.42 -0.83
N ALA A 73 7.41 36.43 0.39
CA ALA A 73 7.69 35.22 1.17
C ALA A 73 6.44 34.35 1.41
N ASP A 74 5.30 34.96 1.74
CA ASP A 74 4.03 34.26 1.98
C ASP A 74 3.48 33.59 0.71
N GLU A 75 3.75 34.18 -0.46
CA GLU A 75 3.41 33.61 -1.76
C GLU A 75 4.31 32.39 -2.08
N VAL A 76 5.59 32.41 -1.68
CA VAL A 76 6.51 31.26 -1.81
C VAL A 76 6.06 30.11 -0.91
N GLU A 77 5.76 30.36 0.36
CA GLU A 77 5.28 29.34 1.31
C GLU A 77 3.98 28.70 0.82
N THR A 78 3.02 29.51 0.36
CA THR A 78 1.76 29.03 -0.21
C THR A 78 1.97 28.16 -1.45
N ALA A 79 2.87 28.56 -2.35
CA ALA A 79 3.18 27.80 -3.56
C ALA A 79 3.88 26.47 -3.26
N THR A 80 4.78 26.47 -2.27
CA THR A 80 5.52 25.27 -1.82
C THR A 80 4.57 24.24 -1.26
N LEU A 81 3.73 24.64 -0.29
CA LEU A 81 2.75 23.74 0.33
C LEU A 81 1.73 23.20 -0.70
N ALA A 82 1.31 24.02 -1.66
CA ALA A 82 0.43 23.56 -2.74
C ALA A 82 1.11 22.49 -3.62
N GLY A 83 2.42 22.63 -3.88
CA GLY A 83 3.23 21.65 -4.58
C GLY A 83 3.37 20.34 -3.81
N GLU A 84 3.70 20.41 -2.52
CA GLU A 84 3.80 19.23 -1.64
C GLU A 84 2.49 18.44 -1.59
N LYS A 85 1.36 19.14 -1.44
CA LYS A 85 0.03 18.51 -1.53
C LYS A 85 -0.21 17.81 -2.87
N ALA A 86 0.20 18.42 -3.98
CA ALA A 86 0.01 17.83 -5.30
C ALA A 86 0.87 16.57 -5.50
N VAL A 87 2.12 16.59 -5.00
CA VAL A 87 3.02 15.43 -5.00
C VAL A 87 2.46 14.29 -4.15
N ALA A 88 2.05 14.57 -2.92
CA ALA A 88 1.41 13.62 -2.01
C ALA A 88 0.18 12.93 -2.62
N LYS A 89 -0.60 13.65 -3.41
CA LYS A 89 -1.78 13.10 -4.10
C LYS A 89 -1.41 12.12 -5.22
N GLU A 90 -0.31 12.33 -5.93
CA GLU A 90 0.15 11.39 -6.96
C GLU A 90 0.80 10.14 -6.33
N GLU A 91 1.46 10.28 -5.19
CA GLU A 91 1.94 9.15 -4.37
C GLU A 91 0.78 8.26 -3.89
N LEU A 92 -0.20 8.84 -3.20
CA LEU A 92 -1.38 8.12 -2.70
C LEU A 92 -2.16 7.43 -3.83
N LYS A 93 -2.25 8.07 -4.99
CA LYS A 93 -2.88 7.50 -6.18
C LYS A 93 -2.11 6.28 -6.69
N ALA A 94 -0.77 6.29 -6.67
CA ALA A 94 0.02 5.13 -7.05
C ALA A 94 -0.18 3.96 -6.08
N ALA A 95 -0.19 4.22 -4.76
CA ALA A 95 -0.50 3.21 -3.75
C ALA A 95 -1.91 2.61 -3.95
N ALA A 96 -2.89 3.44 -4.32
CA ALA A 96 -4.24 2.98 -4.62
C ALA A 96 -4.31 2.09 -5.87
N GLU A 97 -3.57 2.41 -6.92
CA GLU A 97 -3.52 1.56 -8.13
C GLU A 97 -2.77 0.25 -7.86
N ASP A 98 -1.74 0.26 -7.01
CA ASP A 98 -1.06 -0.94 -6.54
C ASP A 98 -2.02 -1.90 -5.82
N ALA A 99 -2.72 -1.40 -4.80
CA ALA A 99 -3.74 -2.14 -4.07
C ALA A 99 -4.85 -2.67 -4.99
N LYS A 100 -5.30 -1.90 -5.98
CA LYS A 100 -6.31 -2.35 -6.95
C LYS A 100 -5.79 -3.47 -7.85
N ALA A 101 -4.50 -3.46 -8.20
CA ALA A 101 -3.87 -4.53 -8.97
C ALA A 101 -3.79 -5.83 -8.15
N ALA A 102 -3.41 -5.75 -6.88
CA ALA A 102 -3.46 -6.89 -5.95
C ALA A 102 -4.89 -7.44 -5.80
N ILE A 103 -5.88 -6.55 -5.63
CA ILE A 103 -7.30 -6.93 -5.55
C ILE A 103 -7.74 -7.68 -6.82
N ASP A 104 -7.27 -7.27 -8.00
CA ASP A 104 -7.58 -7.93 -9.27
C ASP A 104 -6.99 -9.34 -9.39
N ALA A 105 -5.88 -9.61 -8.70
CA ALA A 105 -5.21 -10.91 -8.70
C ALA A 105 -5.89 -11.97 -7.80
N ASN A 106 -6.83 -11.57 -6.94
CA ASN A 106 -7.56 -12.49 -6.04
C ASN A 106 -8.51 -13.41 -6.81
N ASP A 107 -8.17 -14.69 -6.97
CA ASP A 107 -8.86 -15.60 -7.90
C ASP A 107 -10.20 -16.15 -7.39
N ASN A 108 -10.42 -16.16 -6.08
CA ASN A 108 -11.63 -16.66 -5.43
C ASN A 108 -12.72 -15.58 -5.26
N LEU A 109 -12.37 -14.29 -5.37
CA LEU A 109 -13.33 -13.18 -5.39
C LEU A 109 -14.08 -13.08 -6.73
N THR A 110 -15.38 -12.77 -6.67
CA THR A 110 -16.16 -12.48 -7.87
C THR A 110 -15.85 -11.07 -8.40
N PRO A 111 -16.17 -10.78 -9.67
CA PRO A 111 -16.01 -9.43 -10.22
C PRO A 111 -16.73 -8.34 -9.39
N GLU A 112 -17.89 -8.66 -8.82
CA GLU A 112 -18.66 -7.73 -7.99
C GLU A 112 -17.97 -7.43 -6.65
N GLU A 113 -17.32 -8.43 -6.06
CA GLU A 113 -16.59 -8.27 -4.80
C GLU A 113 -15.27 -7.53 -5.02
N LYS A 114 -14.57 -7.82 -6.11
CA LYS A 114 -13.41 -7.03 -6.55
C LYS A 114 -13.80 -5.57 -6.73
N ALA A 115 -14.91 -5.32 -7.43
CA ALA A 115 -15.40 -3.95 -7.63
C ALA A 115 -15.75 -3.26 -6.29
N ALA A 116 -16.36 -3.98 -5.35
CA ALA A 116 -16.68 -3.45 -4.02
C ALA A 116 -15.42 -3.12 -3.21
N ALA A 117 -14.40 -3.99 -3.23
CA ALA A 117 -13.12 -3.76 -2.56
C ALA A 117 -12.38 -2.55 -3.15
N LYS A 118 -12.31 -2.43 -4.48
CA LYS A 118 -11.72 -1.25 -5.15
C LYS A 118 -12.47 0.04 -4.84
N ALA A 119 -13.80 -0.01 -4.72
CA ALA A 119 -14.58 1.15 -4.30
C ALA A 119 -14.31 1.56 -2.85
N ALA A 120 -13.97 0.60 -1.98
CA ALA A 120 -13.53 0.90 -0.62
C ALA A 120 -12.14 1.57 -0.62
N VAL A 121 -11.20 1.09 -1.45
CA VAL A 121 -9.91 1.78 -1.69
C VAL A 121 -10.14 3.23 -2.15
N ASP A 122 -10.99 3.45 -3.16
CA ASP A 122 -11.32 4.80 -3.64
C ASP A 122 -11.93 5.70 -2.55
N THR A 123 -12.69 5.11 -1.63
CA THR A 123 -13.28 5.83 -0.49
C THR A 123 -12.21 6.28 0.49
N GLU A 124 -11.21 5.45 0.79
CA GLU A 124 -10.10 5.83 1.67
C GLU A 124 -9.19 6.86 1.00
N VAL A 125 -8.93 6.74 -0.31
CA VAL A 125 -8.22 7.74 -1.10
C VAL A 125 -8.92 9.10 -1.03
N ALA A 126 -10.25 9.14 -1.15
CA ALA A 126 -11.01 10.38 -1.04
C ALA A 126 -10.83 11.04 0.34
N LYS A 127 -10.90 10.26 1.43
CA LYS A 127 -10.69 10.78 2.80
C LYS A 127 -9.27 11.32 3.00
N ALA A 128 -8.27 10.61 2.49
CA ALA A 128 -6.88 11.04 2.60
C ALA A 128 -6.62 12.31 1.77
N ASN A 129 -7.19 12.40 0.57
CA ASN A 129 -7.16 13.62 -0.24
C ASN A 129 -7.79 14.82 0.49
N ASP A 130 -8.93 14.63 1.16
CA ASP A 130 -9.56 15.67 1.96
C ASP A 130 -8.65 16.13 3.13
N ALA A 131 -7.94 15.20 3.77
CA ALA A 131 -7.00 15.50 4.83
C ALA A 131 -5.75 16.25 4.30
N ILE A 132 -5.21 15.83 3.16
CA ILE A 132 -4.10 16.52 2.47
C ILE A 132 -4.53 17.93 2.08
N ASP A 133 -5.74 18.11 1.57
CA ASP A 133 -6.27 19.45 1.23
C ASP A 133 -6.41 20.34 2.46
N ALA A 134 -6.83 19.77 3.59
CA ALA A 134 -6.98 20.50 4.86
C ALA A 134 -5.66 20.85 5.54
N ALA A 135 -4.56 20.15 5.23
CA ALA A 135 -3.25 20.40 5.82
C ALA A 135 -2.78 21.84 5.59
N THR A 136 -2.15 22.44 6.58
CA THR A 136 -1.66 23.83 6.53
C THR A 136 -0.13 23.91 6.54
N LYS A 137 0.54 22.77 6.64
CA LYS A 137 2.00 22.62 6.74
C LYS A 137 2.45 21.31 6.11
N ALA A 138 3.74 21.24 5.75
CA ALA A 138 4.36 20.07 5.15
C ALA A 138 4.23 18.80 6.00
N ASP A 139 4.46 18.90 7.32
CA ASP A 139 4.36 17.77 8.25
C ASP A 139 2.93 17.22 8.38
N GLU A 140 1.93 18.11 8.26
CA GLU A 140 0.52 17.73 8.20
C GLU A 140 0.17 17.02 6.88
N VAL A 141 0.79 17.41 5.76
CA VAL A 141 0.65 16.71 4.46
C VAL A 141 1.24 15.31 4.56
N GLU A 142 2.49 15.16 5.00
CA GLU A 142 3.16 13.87 5.16
C GLU A 142 2.36 12.93 6.07
N THR A 143 1.88 13.45 7.21
CA THR A 143 1.04 12.68 8.13
C THR A 143 -0.26 12.20 7.47
N ALA A 144 -0.91 13.05 6.67
CA ALA A 144 -2.15 12.72 5.98
C ALA A 144 -1.93 11.69 4.86
N THR A 145 -0.83 11.81 4.10
CA THR A 145 -0.44 10.85 3.05
C THR A 145 -0.22 9.46 3.66
N LEU A 146 0.64 9.35 4.67
CA LEU A 146 0.95 8.07 5.31
C LEU A 146 -0.28 7.43 5.96
N ALA A 147 -1.18 8.25 6.54
CA ALA A 147 -2.43 7.73 7.07
C ALA A 147 -3.35 7.18 5.96
N GLY A 148 -3.36 7.82 4.80
CA GLY A 148 -4.06 7.36 3.60
C GLY A 148 -3.53 6.05 3.05
N GLU A 149 -2.21 5.93 2.90
CA GLU A 149 -1.54 4.71 2.45
C GLU A 149 -1.83 3.53 3.39
N LYS A 150 -1.75 3.75 4.70
CA LYS A 150 -2.15 2.73 5.70
C LYS A 150 -3.60 2.30 5.53
N ALA A 151 -4.52 3.21 5.20
CA ALA A 151 -5.92 2.88 5.01
C ALA A 151 -6.13 2.06 3.72
N VAL A 152 -5.42 2.42 2.64
CA VAL A 152 -5.43 1.68 1.36
C VAL A 152 -4.89 0.27 1.54
N ALA A 153 -3.72 0.11 2.17
CA ALA A 153 -3.09 -1.18 2.49
C ALA A 153 -4.01 -2.11 3.29
N LYS A 154 -4.81 -1.56 4.21
CA LYS A 154 -5.78 -2.34 4.99
C LYS A 154 -6.94 -2.87 4.15
N GLU A 155 -7.39 -2.12 3.14
CA GLU A 155 -8.45 -2.59 2.23
C GLU A 155 -7.92 -3.65 1.25
N GLU A 156 -6.67 -3.55 0.81
CA GLU A 156 -5.96 -4.61 0.07
C GLU A 156 -5.87 -5.90 0.87
N LEU A 157 -5.30 -5.85 2.07
CA LEU A 157 -5.15 -7.01 2.96
C LEU A 157 -6.50 -7.67 3.28
N LYS A 158 -7.54 -6.85 3.48
CA LYS A 158 -8.91 -7.33 3.70
C LYS A 158 -9.44 -8.08 2.49
N ALA A 159 -9.17 -7.63 1.27
CA ALA A 159 -9.57 -8.36 0.07
C ALA A 159 -8.85 -9.71 -0.04
N ALA A 160 -7.54 -9.76 0.22
CA ALA A 160 -6.77 -11.01 0.26
C ALA A 160 -7.31 -11.99 1.32
N ALA A 161 -7.72 -11.49 2.50
CA ALA A 161 -8.34 -12.30 3.53
C ALA A 161 -9.69 -12.87 3.12
N GLU A 162 -10.54 -12.07 2.47
CA GLU A 162 -11.83 -12.55 1.97
C GLU A 162 -11.67 -13.57 0.82
N ASP A 163 -10.64 -13.41 -0.01
CA ASP A 163 -10.26 -14.40 -1.03
C ASP A 163 -9.92 -15.76 -0.39
N ALA A 164 -8.99 -15.76 0.58
CA ALA A 164 -8.59 -16.96 1.31
C ALA A 164 -9.77 -17.62 2.03
N LYS A 165 -10.65 -16.83 2.67
CA LYS A 165 -11.86 -17.36 3.34
C LYS A 165 -12.81 -18.06 2.38
N LYS A 166 -12.90 -17.62 1.13
CA LYS A 166 -13.70 -18.28 0.10
C LYS A 166 -13.10 -19.58 -0.37
N ALA A 167 -11.78 -19.63 -0.56
CA ALA A 167 -11.08 -20.89 -0.83
C ALA A 167 -11.32 -21.90 0.30
N ILE A 168 -11.26 -21.45 1.56
CA ILE A 168 -11.57 -22.28 2.74
C ILE A 168 -13.02 -22.77 2.71
N ASP A 169 -13.98 -21.93 2.32
CA ASP A 169 -15.38 -22.33 2.20
C ASP A 169 -15.63 -23.41 1.15
N ALA A 170 -14.82 -23.43 0.09
CA ALA A 170 -14.90 -24.41 -0.99
C ALA A 170 -14.34 -25.80 -0.62
N ASN A 171 -13.66 -25.95 0.53
CA ASN A 171 -13.10 -27.23 0.97
C ASN A 171 -14.20 -28.21 1.43
N ASP A 172 -14.54 -29.19 0.60
CA ASP A 172 -15.71 -30.06 0.81
C ASP A 172 -15.53 -31.11 1.93
N ASN A 173 -14.29 -31.45 2.29
CA ASN A 173 -13.99 -32.47 3.30
C ASN A 173 -13.85 -31.88 4.72
N LEU A 174 -13.71 -30.56 4.84
CA LEU A 174 -13.72 -29.86 6.14
C LEU A 174 -15.14 -29.73 6.70
N THR A 175 -15.28 -29.90 8.01
CA THR A 175 -16.55 -29.62 8.69
C THR A 175 -16.77 -28.11 8.84
N PRO A 176 -18.01 -27.66 9.11
CA PRO A 176 -18.28 -26.25 9.40
C PRO A 176 -17.41 -25.67 10.53
N GLU A 177 -17.13 -26.47 11.58
CA GLU A 177 -16.31 -26.06 12.72
C GLU A 177 -14.84 -25.85 12.33
N GLU A 178 -14.32 -26.68 11.43
CA GLU A 178 -12.93 -26.57 10.97
C GLU A 178 -12.75 -25.44 9.98
N LYS A 179 -13.74 -25.22 9.11
CA LYS A 179 -13.79 -24.01 8.26
C LYS A 179 -13.79 -22.76 9.12
N ALA A 180 -14.63 -22.72 10.17
CA ALA A 180 -14.66 -21.60 11.10
C ALA A 180 -13.29 -21.39 11.77
N ALA A 181 -12.66 -22.45 12.28
CA ALA A 181 -11.34 -22.35 12.91
C ALA A 181 -10.24 -21.87 11.94
N ALA A 182 -10.28 -22.27 10.67
CA ALA A 182 -9.34 -21.80 9.66
C ALA A 182 -9.55 -20.32 9.32
N LYS A 183 -10.80 -19.86 9.22
CA LYS A 183 -11.11 -18.44 9.00
C LYS A 183 -10.74 -17.56 10.20
N ASP A 184 -10.96 -18.06 11.42
CA ASP A 184 -10.50 -17.38 12.64
C ASP A 184 -8.97 -17.22 12.66
N ALA A 185 -8.23 -18.20 12.10
CA ALA A 185 -6.78 -18.09 11.96
C ALA A 185 -6.38 -17.04 10.91
N VAL A 186 -7.07 -16.97 9.77
CA VAL A 186 -6.91 -15.87 8.78
C VAL A 186 -7.16 -14.52 9.44
N ASP A 187 -8.25 -14.36 10.20
CA ASP A 187 -8.57 -13.11 10.91
C ASP A 187 -7.51 -12.73 11.95
N ALA A 188 -6.90 -13.72 12.61
CA ALA A 188 -5.81 -13.48 13.54
C ALA A 188 -4.53 -12.96 12.85
N GLU A 189 -4.20 -13.46 11.65
CA GLU A 189 -3.07 -12.94 10.87
C GLU A 189 -3.35 -11.53 10.32
N VAL A 190 -4.58 -11.28 9.85
CA VAL A 190 -5.02 -9.93 9.45
C VAL A 190 -4.89 -8.94 10.60
N ALA A 191 -5.28 -9.33 11.81
CA ALA A 191 -5.12 -8.47 12.99
C ALA A 191 -3.66 -8.11 13.26
N LYS A 192 -2.73 -9.08 13.17
CA LYS A 192 -1.29 -8.84 13.34
C LYS A 192 -0.72 -7.93 12.25
N ALA A 193 -1.12 -8.14 11.01
CA ALA A 193 -0.68 -7.33 9.88
C ALA A 193 -1.21 -5.89 9.99
N ASN A 194 -2.48 -5.71 10.38
CA ASN A 194 -3.03 -4.38 10.67
C ASN A 194 -2.25 -3.65 11.77
N GLU A 195 -1.85 -4.34 12.85
CA GLU A 195 -0.99 -3.75 13.86
C GLU A 195 0.39 -3.35 13.33
N ALA A 196 0.95 -4.11 12.39
CA ALA A 196 2.23 -3.78 11.77
C ALA A 196 2.10 -2.56 10.85
N ILE A 197 1.06 -2.51 10.01
CA ILE A 197 0.70 -1.37 9.16
C ILE A 197 0.50 -0.11 10.02
N ASP A 198 -0.20 -0.22 11.15
CA ASP A 198 -0.40 0.93 12.05
C ASP A 198 0.92 1.47 12.62
N LYS A 199 1.87 0.59 12.93
CA LYS A 199 3.20 0.93 13.47
C LYS A 199 4.18 1.41 12.40
N ALA A 200 3.93 1.16 11.12
CA ALA A 200 4.80 1.59 10.03
C ALA A 200 4.97 3.12 10.06
N ALA A 201 6.19 3.60 9.81
CA ALA A 201 6.53 5.02 9.87
C ALA A 201 6.79 5.64 8.49
N THR A 202 6.81 4.82 7.44
CA THR A 202 7.11 5.21 6.05
C THR A 202 6.25 4.36 5.11
N ALA A 203 6.04 4.82 3.87
CA ALA A 203 5.35 4.08 2.82
C ALA A 203 5.96 2.69 2.59
N ASP A 204 7.29 2.60 2.41
CA ASP A 204 8.02 1.33 2.28
C ASP A 204 7.73 0.33 3.42
N ALA A 205 7.55 0.84 4.65
CA ALA A 205 7.25 0.01 5.81
C ALA A 205 5.78 -0.42 5.86
N VAL A 206 4.87 0.38 5.28
CA VAL A 206 3.46 0.00 5.07
C VAL A 206 3.41 -1.15 4.08
N ASP A 207 4.01 -1.01 2.90
CA ASP A 207 4.03 -2.05 1.85
C ASP A 207 4.65 -3.35 2.35
N ALA A 208 5.80 -3.26 3.02
CA ALA A 208 6.44 -4.43 3.61
C ALA A 208 5.55 -5.13 4.65
N ALA A 209 4.79 -4.38 5.45
CA ALA A 209 3.87 -4.94 6.43
C ALA A 209 2.64 -5.58 5.75
N THR A 210 2.11 -4.97 4.70
CA THR A 210 1.02 -5.52 3.87
C THR A 210 1.43 -6.86 3.27
N LEU A 211 2.58 -6.89 2.58
CA LEU A 211 3.10 -8.11 1.95
C LEU A 211 3.34 -9.23 2.96
N VAL A 212 3.85 -8.93 4.15
CA VAL A 212 4.01 -9.93 5.23
C VAL A 212 2.64 -10.46 5.67
N GLY A 213 1.63 -9.59 5.77
CA GLY A 213 0.26 -9.97 6.10
C GLY A 213 -0.38 -10.88 5.06
N GLU A 214 -0.29 -10.52 3.79
CA GLU A 214 -0.82 -11.33 2.68
C GLU A 214 -0.18 -12.71 2.62
N LYS A 215 1.15 -12.77 2.79
CA LYS A 215 1.88 -14.05 2.90
C LYS A 215 1.38 -14.90 4.06
N ALA A 216 1.08 -14.29 5.21
CA ALA A 216 0.55 -15.02 6.36
C ALA A 216 -0.87 -15.54 6.10
N VAL A 217 -1.73 -14.73 5.47
CA VAL A 217 -3.08 -15.14 5.04
C VAL A 217 -3.01 -16.31 4.05
N ALA A 218 -2.17 -16.23 3.02
CA ALA A 218 -1.99 -17.29 2.04
C ALA A 218 -1.49 -18.61 2.68
N LYS A 219 -0.63 -18.53 3.69
CA LYS A 219 -0.17 -19.70 4.45
C LYS A 219 -1.29 -20.38 5.23
N GLU A 220 -2.25 -19.63 5.77
CA GLU A 220 -3.42 -20.21 6.43
C GLU A 220 -4.40 -20.84 5.43
N GLU A 221 -4.55 -20.29 4.22
CA GLU A 221 -5.30 -20.92 3.12
C GLU A 221 -4.67 -22.28 2.73
N VAL A 222 -3.36 -22.31 2.46
CA VAL A 222 -2.62 -23.54 2.10
C VAL A 222 -2.78 -24.60 3.19
N LYS A 223 -2.70 -24.20 4.46
CA LYS A 223 -2.90 -25.09 5.60
C LYS A 223 -4.31 -25.67 5.63
N ALA A 224 -5.34 -24.88 5.36
CA ALA A 224 -6.72 -25.39 5.29
C ALA A 224 -6.91 -26.38 4.14
N ALA A 225 -6.35 -26.10 2.96
CA ALA A 225 -6.38 -27.01 1.82
C ALA A 225 -5.64 -28.34 2.11
N ALA A 226 -4.54 -28.28 2.87
CA ALA A 226 -3.81 -29.47 3.29
C ALA A 226 -4.63 -30.34 4.26
N GLU A 227 -5.33 -29.74 5.22
CA GLU A 227 -6.20 -30.47 6.13
C GLU A 227 -7.41 -31.09 5.40
N ASP A 228 -7.98 -30.39 4.42
CA ASP A 228 -9.00 -30.94 3.53
C ASP A 228 -8.49 -32.21 2.80
N ALA A 229 -7.32 -32.10 2.17
CA ALA A 229 -6.69 -33.21 1.45
C ALA A 229 -6.41 -34.42 2.37
N LYS A 230 -5.90 -34.18 3.58
CA LYS A 230 -5.64 -35.24 4.57
C LYS A 230 -6.92 -35.97 4.97
N LYS A 231 -8.05 -35.26 5.08
CA LYS A 231 -9.35 -35.88 5.36
C LYS A 231 -9.88 -36.71 4.21
N ALA A 232 -9.74 -36.23 2.98
CA ALA A 232 -10.07 -37.02 1.80
C ALA A 232 -9.24 -38.31 1.75
N ILE A 233 -7.95 -38.25 2.09
CA ILE A 233 -7.07 -39.43 2.21
C ILE A 233 -7.57 -40.38 3.30
N ASP A 234 -7.97 -39.88 4.46
CA ASP A 234 -8.50 -40.70 5.56
C ASP A 234 -9.80 -41.42 5.18
N ALA A 235 -10.68 -40.74 4.46
CA ALA A 235 -11.95 -41.30 3.99
C ALA A 235 -11.78 -42.30 2.83
N ASN A 236 -10.60 -42.41 2.22
CA ASN A 236 -10.38 -43.30 1.09
C ASN A 236 -10.21 -44.75 1.55
N ASP A 237 -11.27 -45.54 1.42
CA ASP A 237 -11.30 -46.97 1.80
C ASP A 237 -10.42 -47.87 0.89
N ASN A 238 -9.91 -47.36 -0.23
CA ASN A 238 -9.04 -48.12 -1.13
C ASN A 238 -7.55 -48.09 -0.71
N LEU A 239 -7.18 -47.30 0.30
CA LEU A 239 -5.81 -47.20 0.78
C LEU A 239 -5.63 -47.97 2.10
N THR A 240 -4.49 -48.64 2.25
CA THR A 240 -4.09 -49.21 3.55
C THR A 240 -3.69 -48.09 4.53
N PRO A 241 -3.62 -48.38 5.84
CA PRO A 241 -3.11 -47.40 6.82
C PRO A 241 -1.73 -46.83 6.47
N GLU A 242 -0.81 -47.66 5.99
CA GLU A 242 0.55 -47.26 5.62
C GLU A 242 0.57 -46.37 4.36
N GLU A 243 -0.32 -46.65 3.40
CA GLU A 243 -0.48 -45.82 2.20
C GLU A 243 -1.09 -44.46 2.55
N LYS A 244 -2.07 -44.42 3.47
CA LYS A 244 -2.63 -43.16 3.99
C LYS A 244 -1.57 -42.32 4.69
N GLU A 245 -0.76 -42.93 5.56
CA GLU A 245 0.32 -42.23 6.26
C GLU A 245 1.34 -41.65 5.26
N SER A 246 1.75 -42.45 4.27
CA SER A 246 2.68 -42.01 3.22
C SER A 246 2.11 -40.85 2.38
N ALA A 247 0.83 -40.89 2.02
CA ALA A 247 0.18 -39.83 1.26
C ALA A 247 0.06 -38.53 2.07
N LYS A 248 -0.28 -38.59 3.36
CA LYS A 248 -0.32 -37.40 4.23
C LYS A 248 1.05 -36.77 4.41
N ALA A 249 2.11 -37.58 4.55
CA ALA A 249 3.47 -37.08 4.61
C ALA A 249 3.88 -36.35 3.31
N ALA A 250 3.38 -36.82 2.15
CA ALA A 250 3.57 -36.11 0.88
C ALA A 250 2.82 -34.77 0.84
N VAL A 251 1.59 -34.69 1.37
CA VAL A 251 0.86 -33.42 1.53
C VAL A 251 1.66 -32.45 2.39
N ASP A 252 2.18 -32.87 3.54
CA ASP A 252 3.00 -32.03 4.40
C ASP A 252 4.27 -31.52 3.71
N ALA A 253 4.89 -32.35 2.86
CA ALA A 253 6.06 -31.94 2.07
C ALA A 253 5.71 -30.88 1.01
N GLU A 254 4.53 -30.95 0.38
CA GLU A 254 4.08 -29.92 -0.56
C GLU A 254 3.71 -28.62 0.16
N VAL A 255 3.09 -28.69 1.35
CA VAL A 255 2.85 -27.50 2.20
C VAL A 255 4.16 -26.80 2.55
N ALA A 256 5.21 -27.54 2.89
CA ALA A 256 6.52 -26.95 3.17
C ALA A 256 7.07 -26.20 1.94
N LYS A 257 6.98 -26.78 0.74
CA LYS A 257 7.40 -26.12 -0.50
C LYS A 257 6.57 -24.88 -0.83
N ALA A 258 5.26 -24.94 -0.64
CA ALA A 258 4.36 -23.81 -0.84
C ALA A 258 4.72 -22.66 0.12
N ASN A 259 4.94 -22.99 1.40
CA ASN A 259 5.32 -22.00 2.41
C ASN A 259 6.71 -21.37 2.16
N ASP A 260 7.64 -22.10 1.54
CA ASP A 260 8.95 -21.58 1.12
C ASP A 260 8.83 -20.66 -0.11
N ALA A 261 7.83 -20.88 -0.98
CA ALA A 261 7.57 -20.05 -2.15
C ALA A 261 6.83 -18.75 -1.80
N ILE A 262 6.06 -18.75 -0.71
CA ILE A 262 5.32 -17.60 -0.16
C ILE A 262 6.23 -16.77 0.77
#